data_AF-A0A0G0XIW1-F1
#
_entry.id   AF-A0A0G0XIW1-F1
#
_cell.length_a   1.000
_cell.length_b   1.000
_cell.length_c   1.000
_cell.angle_alpha   90.00
_cell.angle_beta   90.00
_cell.angle_gamma   90.00
#
_symmetry.space_group_name_H-M   'P 1'
#
loop_
_entity.id
_entity.type
_entity.pdbx_description
1 polymer ?
#
loop_
_entity_poly.entity_id
_entity_poly.type
_entity_poly.pdbx_seq_one_letter_code
_entity_poly.pdbx_strand_id
1 'polypeptide(L)'
;MSKMVFYGLSPERIKRVIRSPERSEKGIASDTIAVMQSAGKERGRYEVWVMYAAAKPRISSLKSQVKSQKQDFKNQNIAGRKIIITAWRYPGTSPVREAIPIPTDILEELKKENLI
;
A
#
# COMPACT_ATOMS: atom_id res chain seq x y z
N MET A 1 22.81 1.59 -7.55
CA MET A 1 22.58 0.97 -6.22
C MET A 1 21.08 0.95 -5.92
N SER A 2 20.50 -0.17 -5.50
CA SER A 2 19.07 -0.19 -5.09
C SER A 2 18.93 0.33 -3.66
N LYS A 3 17.92 1.18 -3.39
CA LYS A 3 17.64 1.71 -2.03
C LYS A 3 17.44 0.63 -0.98
N MET A 4 16.93 -0.54 -1.37
CA MET A 4 16.78 -1.68 -0.47
C MET A 4 18.12 -2.15 0.10
N VAL A 5 19.15 -2.23 -0.75
CA VAL A 5 20.50 -2.62 -0.33
C VAL A 5 21.10 -1.54 0.56
N PHE A 6 20.94 -0.26 0.17
CA PHE A 6 21.46 0.87 0.94
C PHE A 6 20.92 0.93 2.38
N TYR A 7 19.62 0.67 2.56
CA TYR A 7 18.99 0.70 3.89
C TYR A 7 18.95 -0.66 4.61
N GLY A 8 19.51 -1.72 4.01
CA GLY A 8 19.43 -3.07 4.56
C GLY A 8 17.99 -3.60 4.68
N LEU A 9 17.10 -3.23 3.76
CA LEU A 9 15.70 -3.62 3.75
C LEU A 9 15.46 -4.88 2.93
N SER A 10 14.91 -5.92 3.56
CA SER A 10 14.51 -7.13 2.86
C SER A 10 13.16 -6.95 2.13
N PRO A 11 12.92 -7.69 1.03
CA PRO A 11 11.62 -7.70 0.35
C PRO A 11 10.46 -8.07 1.27
N GLU A 12 10.69 -8.97 2.23
CA GLU A 12 9.67 -9.41 3.19
C GLU A 12 9.31 -8.31 4.18
N ARG A 13 10.30 -7.52 4.63
CA ARG A 13 10.04 -6.35 5.48
C ARG A 13 9.15 -5.35 4.74
N ILE A 14 9.42 -5.09 3.47
CA ILE A 14 8.61 -4.20 2.63
C ILE A 14 7.18 -4.75 2.47
N LYS A 15 7.03 -6.04 2.16
CA LYS A 15 5.71 -6.68 2.06
C LYS A 15 4.93 -6.60 3.37
N ARG A 16 5.60 -6.71 4.53
CA ARG A 16 4.96 -6.57 5.85
C ARG A 16 4.39 -5.16 6.04
N VAL A 17 5.18 -4.12 5.78
CA VAL A 17 4.72 -2.72 5.87
C VAL A 17 3.51 -2.48 4.97
N ILE A 18 3.48 -3.05 3.76
CA ILE A 18 2.35 -2.91 2.83
C ILE A 18 1.08 -3.65 3.30
N ARG A 19 1.22 -4.77 4.01
CA ARG A 19 0.10 -5.61 4.47
C ARG A 19 -0.53 -5.10 5.76
N SER A 20 0.29 -4.61 6.68
CA SER A 20 -0.15 -4.11 7.98
C SER A 20 0.64 -2.83 8.30
N PRO A 21 0.27 -1.71 7.67
CA PRO A 21 0.86 -0.43 7.99
C PRO A 21 0.32 0.10 9.32
N GLU A 22 1.16 0.80 10.07
CA GLU A 22 0.73 1.60 11.23
C GLU A 22 0.20 2.96 10.80
N ARG A 23 0.75 3.50 9.70
CA ARG A 23 0.33 4.78 9.13
C ARG A 23 0.27 4.72 7.61
N SER A 24 -0.77 5.31 7.03
CA SER A 24 -0.94 5.49 5.59
C SER A 24 -1.12 6.98 5.27
N GLU A 25 -0.36 7.45 4.29
CA GLU A 25 -0.31 8.85 3.87
C GLU A 25 -0.41 8.96 2.35
N LYS A 26 -0.81 10.14 1.89
CA LYS A 26 -0.68 10.51 0.48
C LYS A 26 0.79 10.51 0.07
N GLY A 27 1.13 9.79 -0.99
CA GLY A 27 2.48 9.77 -1.50
C GLY A 27 2.90 11.11 -2.10
N ILE A 28 4.22 11.33 -2.20
CA ILE A 28 4.77 12.58 -2.75
C ILE A 28 4.46 12.70 -4.24
N ALA A 29 4.42 11.58 -4.95
CA ALA A 29 4.00 11.53 -6.34
C ALA A 29 2.47 11.36 -6.45
N SER A 30 1.87 11.96 -7.47
CA SER A 30 0.43 11.82 -7.77
C SER A 30 0.02 10.36 -7.91
N ASP A 31 -1.17 10.00 -7.43
CA ASP A 31 -1.74 8.64 -7.42
C ASP A 31 -0.90 7.57 -6.69
N THR A 32 -0.05 7.99 -5.74
CA THR A 32 0.75 7.05 -4.93
C THR A 32 0.36 7.11 -3.47
N ILE A 33 0.59 5.98 -2.79
CA ILE A 33 0.31 5.81 -1.37
C ILE A 33 1.65 5.54 -0.68
N ALA A 34 1.91 6.27 0.39
CA ALA A 34 3.04 6.02 1.28
C ALA A 34 2.52 5.32 2.54
N VAL A 35 3.14 4.21 2.90
CA VAL A 35 2.82 3.45 4.11
C VAL A 35 4.04 3.25 4.96
N MET A 36 3.82 3.18 6.27
CA MET A 36 4.91 3.10 7.23
C MET A 36 4.58 2.20 8.43
N GLN A 37 5.63 1.59 8.96
CA GLN A 37 5.62 0.84 10.20
C GLN A 37 6.87 1.17 11.03
N SER A 38 6.69 1.36 12.34
CA SER A 38 7.79 1.49 13.28
C SER A 38 8.61 0.19 13.40
N ALA A 39 9.87 0.34 13.79
CA ALA A 39 10.85 -0.74 13.82
C ALA A 39 11.95 -0.42 14.82
N GLY A 40 12.67 -1.45 15.26
CA GLY A 40 13.78 -1.29 16.20
C GLY A 40 13.35 -1.23 17.67
N LYS A 41 14.34 -1.15 18.55
CA LYS A 41 14.16 -1.11 20.00
C LYS A 41 14.24 0.34 20.50
N GLU A 42 13.94 0.59 21.77
CA GLU A 42 13.83 1.92 22.39
C GLU A 42 14.97 2.91 22.04
N ARG A 43 16.24 2.49 22.08
CA ARG A 43 17.41 3.34 21.71
C ARG A 43 17.78 3.36 20.22
N GLY A 44 16.95 2.76 19.37
CA GLY A 44 17.21 2.62 17.94
C GLY A 44 15.92 2.48 17.15
N ARG A 45 14.88 3.22 17.55
CA ARG A 45 13.60 3.25 16.85
C ARG A 45 13.78 3.95 15.50
N TYR A 46 13.26 3.34 14.46
CA TYR A 46 13.22 3.90 13.13
C TYR A 46 11.92 3.48 12.46
N GLU A 47 11.53 4.22 11.44
CA GLU A 47 10.37 3.89 10.63
C GLU A 47 10.82 3.32 9.29
N VAL A 48 10.11 2.31 8.82
CA VAL A 48 10.29 1.80 7.46
C VAL A 48 9.16 2.34 6.61
N TRP A 49 9.52 3.16 5.64
CA TRP A 49 8.61 3.78 4.70
C TRP A 49 8.63 3.05 3.36
N VAL A 50 7.45 2.87 2.77
CA VAL A 50 7.28 2.29 1.43
C VAL A 50 6.26 3.11 0.68
N MET A 51 6.63 3.59 -0.51
CA MET A 51 5.72 4.23 -1.45
C MET A 51 5.40 3.28 -2.59
N TYR A 52 4.11 3.08 -2.86
CA TYR A 52 3.64 2.25 -3.96
C TYR A 52 2.47 2.92 -4.70
N ALA A 53 2.31 2.57 -5.97
CA ALA A 53 1.12 2.88 -6.75
C ALA A 53 0.18 1.67 -6.76
N ALA A 54 -1.12 1.91 -6.69
CA ALA A 54 -2.08 0.91 -7.16
C ALA A 54 -1.87 0.75 -8.66
N ALA A 55 -1.65 -0.49 -9.15
CA ALA A 55 -1.57 -0.69 -10.59
C ALA A 55 -2.92 -0.28 -11.19
N LYS A 56 -2.92 0.78 -12.00
CA LYS A 56 -4.04 1.03 -12.90
C LYS A 56 -4.22 -0.26 -13.72
N PRO A 57 -5.45 -0.78 -13.86
CA PRO A 57 -5.67 -1.83 -14.83
C PRO A 57 -5.07 -1.33 -16.14
N ARG A 58 -4.22 -2.15 -16.79
CA ARG A 58 -3.71 -1.78 -18.11
C ARG A 58 -4.92 -1.61 -19.02
N ILE A 59 -5.39 -0.39 -19.19
CA ILE A 59 -6.36 -0.04 -20.23
C ILE A 59 -5.54 -0.01 -21.52
N SER A 60 -5.25 -1.20 -22.05
CA SER A 60 -4.73 -1.42 -23.39
C SER A 60 -4.64 -2.95 -23.61
N SER A 61 -5.35 -3.55 -24.56
CA SER A 61 -5.81 -3.02 -25.84
C SER A 61 -7.26 -3.41 -26.13
N LEU A 62 -7.93 -2.52 -26.84
CA LEU A 62 -9.23 -2.71 -27.45
C LEU A 62 -9.35 -4.09 -28.14
N LYS A 63 -10.55 -4.68 -28.07
CA LYS A 63 -11.03 -5.88 -28.77
C LYS A 63 -10.59 -7.24 -28.20
N SER A 64 -11.07 -7.57 -27.00
CA SER A 64 -11.51 -8.96 -26.76
C SER A 64 -12.94 -9.08 -27.31
N GLN A 65 -13.05 -9.03 -28.65
CA GLN A 65 -14.27 -9.49 -29.30
C GLN A 65 -14.25 -11.02 -29.25
N VAL A 66 -15.44 -11.56 -28.94
CA VAL A 66 -15.85 -12.95 -29.05
C VAL A 66 -15.69 -13.81 -27.78
N LYS A 67 -16.81 -13.82 -27.05
CA LYS A 67 -17.32 -14.86 -26.15
C LYS A 67 -16.76 -16.25 -26.46
N SER A 68 -16.34 -16.98 -25.43
CA SER A 68 -16.79 -18.36 -25.22
C SER A 68 -16.45 -18.88 -23.83
N GLN A 69 -17.50 -19.35 -23.18
CA GLN A 69 -17.56 -20.38 -22.13
C GLN A 69 -17.21 -19.96 -20.69
N LYS A 70 -18.31 -19.82 -19.94
CA LYS A 70 -18.43 -19.93 -18.49
C LYS A 70 -17.65 -21.14 -17.95
N GLN A 71 -16.74 -20.90 -17.00
CA GLN A 71 -16.19 -21.77 -15.95
C GLN A 71 -14.87 -21.08 -15.53
N ASP A 72 -14.58 -20.63 -14.31
CA ASP A 72 -15.15 -20.84 -12.98
C ASP A 72 -14.88 -19.58 -12.14
N PHE A 73 -15.92 -19.06 -11.49
CA PHE A 73 -15.77 -18.05 -10.45
C PHE A 73 -15.49 -18.74 -9.12
N LYS A 74 -14.23 -18.74 -8.67
CA LYS A 74 -13.91 -18.64 -7.24
C LYS A 74 -12.59 -17.90 -7.01
N ASN A 75 -12.80 -16.59 -7.04
CA ASN A 75 -12.06 -15.50 -6.44
C ASN A 75 -11.53 -15.81 -5.02
N GLN A 76 -10.21 -15.74 -4.83
CA GLN A 76 -9.62 -15.35 -3.54
C GLN A 76 -8.35 -14.53 -3.78
N ASN A 77 -8.39 -13.26 -3.37
CA ASN A 77 -7.36 -12.22 -3.45
C ASN A 77 -7.30 -11.40 -4.75
N ILE A 78 -8.34 -10.62 -5.05
CA ILE A 78 -8.24 -9.41 -5.88
C ILE A 78 -7.59 -8.28 -5.04
N ALA A 79 -6.48 -8.55 -4.37
CA ALA A 79 -5.61 -7.48 -3.92
C ALA A 79 -4.95 -6.94 -5.18
N GLY A 80 -5.48 -5.84 -5.71
CA GLY A 80 -4.97 -5.20 -6.93
C GLY A 80 -3.44 -5.11 -6.90
N ARG A 81 -2.79 -5.44 -8.02
CA ARG A 81 -1.33 -5.47 -8.12
C ARG A 81 -0.76 -4.13 -7.62
N LYS A 82 0.13 -4.16 -6.61
CA LYS A 82 0.81 -2.97 -6.09
C LYS A 82 2.18 -2.85 -6.75
N ILE A 83 2.49 -1.67 -7.29
CA ILE A 83 3.81 -1.38 -7.88
C ILE A 83 4.60 -0.56 -6.86
N ILE A 84 5.61 -1.18 -6.26
CA ILE A 84 6.49 -0.52 -5.31
C ILE A 84 7.40 0.45 -6.08
N ILE A 85 7.39 1.71 -5.68
CA ILE A 85 8.21 2.76 -6.29
C ILE A 85 9.51 2.90 -5.52
N THR A 86 9.43 3.07 -4.19
CA THR A 86 10.62 3.26 -3.37
C THR A 86 10.38 2.91 -1.91
N ALA A 87 11.44 2.52 -1.21
CA ALA A 87 11.44 2.21 0.22
C ALA A 87 12.68 2.83 0.89
N TRP A 88 12.52 3.32 2.12
CA TRP A 88 13.58 3.97 2.87
C TRP A 88 13.36 3.83 4.38
N ARG A 89 14.43 4.08 5.16
CA ARG A 89 14.36 4.16 6.62
C ARG A 89 14.38 5.62 7.05
N TYR A 90 13.58 5.96 8.05
CA TYR A 90 13.61 7.26 8.70
C TYR A 90 14.06 7.09 10.17
N PRO A 91 15.09 7.81 10.64
CA PRO A 91 15.53 7.71 12.03
C PRO A 91 14.51 8.38 12.97
N GLY A 92 14.04 7.67 14.00
CA GLY A 92 13.01 8.20 14.89
C GLY A 92 11.62 8.26 14.27
N THR A 93 10.85 9.28 14.65
CA THR A 93 9.45 9.47 14.25
C THR A 93 9.34 10.55 13.18
N SER A 94 8.70 10.24 12.06
CA SER A 94 8.53 11.22 10.98
C SER A 94 7.40 12.21 11.27
N PRO A 95 7.49 13.44 10.73
CA PRO A 95 6.41 14.42 10.79
C PRO A 95 5.13 13.85 10.19
N VAL A 96 4.00 14.10 10.86
CA VAL A 96 2.67 13.68 10.39
C VAL A 96 2.29 14.54 9.19
N ARG A 97 1.91 13.89 8.07
CA ARG A 97 1.37 14.56 6.88
C ARG A 97 -0.14 14.35 6.78
N GLU A 98 -0.70 14.73 5.64
CA GLU A 98 -2.10 14.52 5.29
C GLU A 98 -2.41 13.02 5.18
N ALA A 99 -3.33 12.55 6.04
CA ALA A 99 -3.87 11.21 5.97
C ALA A 99 -4.70 11.02 4.69
N ILE A 100 -4.85 9.77 4.26
CA ILE A 100 -5.75 9.47 3.14
C ILE A 100 -7.19 9.68 3.63
N PRO A 101 -7.96 10.61 3.03
CA PRO A 101 -9.34 10.83 3.45
C PRO A 101 -10.15 9.56 3.19
N ILE A 102 -10.82 9.05 4.24
CA ILE A 102 -11.78 7.96 4.10
C ILE A 102 -13.08 8.60 3.58
N PRO A 103 -13.67 8.12 2.47
CA PRO A 103 -14.96 8.60 2.00
C PRO A 103 -16.04 8.49 3.08
N THR A 104 -16.91 9.49 3.17
CA THR A 104 -18.02 9.55 4.14
C THR A 104 -18.90 8.32 4.09
N ASP A 105 -19.15 7.79 2.90
CA ASP A 105 -20.05 6.67 2.66
C ASP A 105 -19.56 5.39 3.36
N ILE A 106 -18.24 5.19 3.39
CA ILE A 106 -17.61 4.05 4.07
C ILE A 106 -17.66 4.22 5.60
N LEU A 107 -17.55 5.45 6.10
CA LEU A 107 -17.69 5.73 7.53
C LEU A 107 -19.13 5.48 8.01
N GLU A 108 -20.12 5.84 7.20
CA GLU A 108 -21.53 5.56 7.49
C GLU A 108 -21.82 4.06 7.48
N GLU A 109 -21.27 3.31 6.53
CA GLU A 109 -21.37 1.85 6.47
C GLU A 109 -20.73 1.19 7.70
N LEU A 110 -19.51 1.59 8.08
CA LEU A 110 -18.82 1.03 9.25
C LEU A 110 -19.54 1.33 10.58
N LYS A 111 -20.12 2.53 10.73
CA LYS A 111 -20.99 2.88 11.88
C LYS A 111 -22.25 2.03 11.90
N LYS A 112 -22.84 1.78 10.74
CA LYS A 112 -24.03 0.93 10.60
C LYS A 112 -23.75 -0.53 10.97
N GLU A 113 -22.53 -1.00 10.72
CA GLU A 113 -22.06 -2.34 11.07
C GLU A 113 -21.45 -2.47 12.48
N ASN A 114 -21.44 -1.40 13.30
CA ASN A 114 -20.87 -1.38 14.66
C ASN A 114 -19.40 -1.86 14.75
N LEU A 115 -18.61 -1.64 13.70
CA LEU A 115 -17.17 -1.97 13.68
C LEU A 115 -16.29 -0.87 14.31
N ILE A 116 -16.85 0.33 14.50
CA ILE A 116 -16.26 1.52 15.12
C ILE A 116 -17.32 2.39 15.78
#